data_AF-A0A4D5RJB3-F1
#
_entry.id   AF-A0A4D5RJB3-F1
#
_cell.length_a   1.000
_cell.length_b   1.000
_cell.length_c   1.000
_cell.angle_alpha   90.00
_cell.angle_beta   90.00
_cell.angle_gamma   90.00
#
_symmetry.space_group_name_H-M   'P 1'
#
loop_
_entity.id
_entity.type
_entity.pdbx_description
1 polymer ?
#
loop_
_entity_poly.entity_id
_entity_poly.type
_entity_poly.pdbx_seq_one_letter_code
_entity_poly.pdbx_strand_id
1 'polypeptide(L)'
;MHPDRNAERRQARAVALARSWDSRERTLLGVAAIAVASAQGQIRRVASIRAQTVEQVEEAAIALAVVCNPRATIISDSQRACQNFARGIVGQPALRLLRKTAVEGVHLIWTPGHMGQVGNEAANAAARGALYRDSVLPQRDLDSALTYSEALKALRTHRAEYPGPAKGLSKEKEFTWRRLQTDTFVTPIQLHLWYPERYATADCPFCGEPWVDVYHIVWACKNLPGLAPVEEPKLEEWEAGLKYATASEQRLLVARALRVHSALGAPE
;
A
#
# COMPACT_ATOMS: atom_id res chain seq x y z
N MET A 1 6.31 10.16 0.64
CA MET A 1 5.67 10.12 1.97
C MET A 1 4.24 10.65 1.85
N HIS A 2 3.24 9.99 2.43
CA HIS A 2 1.86 10.50 2.41
C HIS A 2 1.74 11.72 3.34
N PRO A 3 1.29 12.89 2.85
CA PRO A 3 1.34 14.17 3.58
C PRO A 3 0.43 14.20 4.82
N ASP A 4 -0.63 13.39 4.86
CA ASP A 4 -1.60 13.47 5.96
C ASP A 4 -1.47 12.33 7.01
N ARG A 5 -0.68 11.29 6.73
CA ARG A 5 -0.52 10.17 7.69
C ARG A 5 0.60 10.49 8.70
N ASN A 6 0.35 10.21 9.98
CA ASN A 6 1.32 10.42 11.07
C ASN A 6 1.87 11.86 11.18
N ALA A 7 1.06 12.87 10.84
CA ALA A 7 1.46 14.28 10.87
C ALA A 7 1.98 14.70 12.25
N GLU A 8 1.26 14.32 13.31
CA GLU A 8 1.64 14.62 14.71
C GLU A 8 2.99 14.00 15.09
N ARG A 9 3.23 12.73 14.72
CA ARG A 9 4.53 12.08 14.99
C ARG A 9 5.68 12.70 14.21
N ARG A 10 5.42 13.14 12.96
CA ARG A 10 6.42 13.83 12.15
C ARG A 10 6.74 15.20 12.73
N GLN A 11 5.73 15.93 13.21
CA GLN A 11 5.89 17.20 13.90
C GLN A 11 6.67 17.02 15.21
N ALA A 12 6.31 16.04 16.04
CA ALA A 12 7.02 15.73 17.28
C ALA A 12 8.49 15.37 17.03
N ARG A 13 8.76 14.60 15.96
CA ARG A 13 10.14 14.27 15.55
C ARG A 13 10.89 15.49 15.04
N ALA A 14 10.27 16.36 14.24
CA ALA A 14 10.88 17.59 13.76
C ALA A 14 11.24 18.53 14.93
N VAL A 15 10.34 18.69 15.90
CA VAL A 15 10.58 19.47 17.12
C VAL A 15 11.71 18.88 17.96
N ALA A 16 11.76 17.55 18.12
CA ALA A 16 12.84 16.89 18.86
C ALA A 16 14.20 17.05 18.18
N LEU A 17 14.25 16.96 16.86
CA LEU A 17 15.47 17.18 16.07
C LEU A 17 15.90 18.64 16.12
N ALA A 18 14.99 19.58 15.93
CA ALA A 18 15.26 21.01 16.05
C ALA A 18 15.86 21.37 17.41
N ARG A 19 15.24 20.91 18.51
CA ARG A 19 15.75 21.10 19.87
C ARG A 19 17.17 20.55 20.08
N SER A 20 17.51 19.45 19.41
CA SER A 20 18.76 18.74 19.65
C SER A 20 19.91 19.23 18.77
N TRP A 21 19.60 19.81 17.60
CA TRP A 21 20.57 20.05 16.54
C TRP A 21 20.57 21.50 16.02
N ASP A 22 19.49 22.28 16.10
CA ASP A 22 19.45 23.64 15.50
C ASP A 22 20.47 24.62 16.10
N SER A 23 20.81 24.46 17.38
CA SER A 23 21.78 25.34 18.06
C SER A 23 23.24 24.96 17.83
N ARG A 24 23.53 23.88 17.09
CA ARG A 24 24.91 23.42 16.84
C ARG A 24 25.44 24.05 15.56
N GLU A 25 26.61 24.68 15.65
CA GLU A 25 27.29 25.38 14.55
C GLU A 25 27.60 24.48 13.33
N ARG A 26 27.63 23.15 13.52
CA ARG A 26 27.83 22.15 12.46
C ARG A 26 26.54 21.58 11.86
N THR A 27 25.38 22.08 12.27
CA THR A 27 24.10 21.62 11.72
C THR A 27 23.79 22.40 10.45
N LEU A 28 23.88 21.71 9.31
CA LEU A 28 23.54 22.25 8.00
C LEU A 28 22.14 21.79 7.62
N LEU A 29 21.27 22.74 7.27
CA LEU A 29 19.97 22.45 6.67
C LEU A 29 20.17 22.02 5.21
N GLY A 30 19.40 21.02 4.77
CA GLY A 30 19.52 20.46 3.43
C GLY A 30 19.35 21.52 2.34
N VAL A 31 20.30 21.54 1.40
CA VAL A 31 20.12 22.20 0.10
C VAL A 31 19.27 21.26 -0.73
N ALA A 32 18.19 21.75 -1.31
CA ALA A 32 17.38 21.02 -2.29
C ALA A 32 17.73 21.50 -3.70
N ALA A 33 17.64 20.64 -4.70
CA ALA A 33 17.72 21.05 -6.09
C ALA A 33 16.34 20.92 -6.74
N ILE A 34 16.04 21.85 -7.63
CA ILE A 34 14.82 21.90 -8.42
C ILE A 34 15.21 21.94 -9.90
N ALA A 35 14.41 21.33 -10.76
CA ALA A 35 14.64 21.34 -12.19
C ALA A 35 13.34 21.54 -12.96
N VAL A 36 13.45 22.11 -14.15
CA VAL A 36 12.38 22.31 -15.11
C VAL A 36 12.80 21.64 -16.40
N ALA A 37 11.95 20.77 -16.94
CA ALA A 37 12.17 20.11 -18.22
C ALA A 37 11.02 20.41 -19.21
N SER A 38 11.28 20.25 -20.50
CA SER A 38 10.22 20.27 -21.51
C SER A 38 9.42 18.97 -21.49
N ALA A 39 8.29 18.94 -22.21
CA ALA A 39 7.51 17.72 -22.40
C ALA A 39 8.33 16.55 -22.99
N GLN A 40 9.35 16.85 -23.81
CA GLN A 40 10.26 15.88 -24.42
C GLN A 40 11.45 15.48 -23.50
N GLY A 41 11.45 15.91 -22.23
CA GLY A 41 12.50 15.56 -21.27
C GLY A 41 13.78 16.42 -21.36
N GLN A 42 13.81 17.47 -22.19
CA GLN A 42 14.97 18.36 -22.26
C GLN A 42 15.02 19.29 -21.04
N ILE A 43 16.11 19.25 -20.28
CA ILE A 43 16.28 20.09 -19.08
C ILE A 43 16.45 21.55 -19.50
N ARG A 44 15.54 22.41 -19.06
CA ARG A 44 15.53 23.85 -19.34
C ARG A 44 16.28 24.65 -18.29
N ARG A 45 16.14 24.27 -17.02
CA ARG A 45 16.81 24.96 -15.91
C ARG A 45 16.93 24.04 -14.71
N VAL A 46 18.01 24.21 -13.96
CA VAL A 46 18.23 23.58 -12.65
C VAL A 46 18.70 24.65 -11.69
N ALA A 47 18.24 24.61 -10.44
CA ALA A 47 18.67 25.53 -9.40
C ALA A 47 18.75 24.83 -8.05
N SER A 48 19.63 25.32 -7.19
CA SER A 48 19.69 24.91 -5.79
C SER A 48 18.94 25.93 -4.93
N ILE A 49 18.15 25.45 -3.98
CA ILE A 49 17.38 26.25 -3.05
C ILE A 49 17.60 25.77 -1.62
N ARG A 50 17.43 26.69 -0.67
CA ARG A 50 17.30 26.35 0.75
C ARG A 50 15.81 26.31 1.07
N ALA A 51 15.33 25.16 1.50
CA ALA A 51 13.95 24.92 1.88
C ALA A 51 13.90 24.01 3.10
N GLN A 52 12.89 24.19 3.94
CA GLN A 52 12.71 23.41 5.17
C GLN A 52 11.76 22.23 4.98
N THR A 53 10.91 22.29 3.96
CA THR A 53 9.90 21.26 3.68
C THR A 53 9.89 20.89 2.20
N VAL A 54 9.39 19.70 1.89
CA VAL A 54 9.27 19.21 0.51
C VAL A 54 8.30 20.09 -0.28
N GLU A 55 7.23 20.55 0.37
CA GLU A 55 6.24 21.45 -0.23
C GLU A 55 6.89 22.75 -0.71
N GLN A 56 7.80 23.35 0.08
CA GLN A 56 8.54 24.55 -0.34
C GLN A 56 9.45 24.30 -1.54
N VAL A 57 9.99 23.08 -1.68
CA VAL A 57 10.80 22.67 -2.83
C VAL A 57 9.94 22.54 -4.08
N GLU A 58 8.82 21.84 -3.97
CA GLU A 58 7.90 21.61 -5.08
C GLU A 58 7.27 22.92 -5.55
N GLU A 59 6.87 23.81 -4.64
CA GLU A 59 6.38 25.16 -4.98
C GLU A 59 7.44 26.00 -5.68
N ALA A 60 8.70 25.93 -5.22
CA ALA A 60 9.81 26.65 -5.85
C ALA A 60 10.13 26.10 -7.25
N ALA A 61 9.94 24.81 -7.49
CA ALA A 61 10.07 24.22 -8.82
C ALA A 61 9.01 24.77 -9.79
N ILE A 62 7.75 24.87 -9.35
CA ILE A 62 6.68 25.53 -10.13
C ILE A 62 7.03 26.99 -10.39
N ALA A 63 7.43 27.74 -9.37
CA ALA A 63 7.85 29.14 -9.54
C ALA A 63 9.05 29.29 -10.48
N LEU A 64 10.01 28.37 -10.47
CA LEU A 64 11.14 28.37 -11.39
C LEU A 64 10.68 28.18 -12.84
N ALA A 65 9.67 27.32 -13.08
CA ALA A 65 9.08 27.15 -14.39
C ALA A 65 8.38 28.42 -14.88
N VAL A 66 7.69 29.15 -14.00
CA VAL A 66 7.11 30.46 -14.31
C VAL A 66 8.18 31.47 -14.72
N VAL A 67 9.30 31.53 -13.98
CA VAL A 67 10.44 32.40 -14.31
C VAL A 67 11.11 32.00 -15.63
N CYS A 68 11.08 30.72 -16.01
CA CYS A 68 11.56 30.27 -17.32
C CYS A 68 10.65 30.71 -18.46
N ASN A 69 9.33 30.67 -18.27
CA ASN A 69 8.35 31.11 -19.24
C ASN A 69 7.06 31.59 -18.54
N PRO A 70 6.78 32.91 -18.52
CA PRO A 70 5.65 33.49 -17.79
C PRO A 70 4.28 33.24 -18.45
N ARG A 71 4.24 32.50 -19.57
CA ARG A 71 3.03 32.07 -20.29
C ARG A 71 2.95 30.56 -20.49
N ALA A 72 3.73 29.78 -19.74
CA ALA A 72 3.79 28.33 -19.91
C ALA A 72 2.58 27.59 -19.32
N THR A 73 2.30 26.42 -19.90
CA THR A 73 1.57 25.36 -19.22
C THR A 73 2.55 24.51 -18.43
N ILE A 74 2.40 24.50 -17.11
CA ILE A 74 3.25 23.78 -16.16
C ILE A 74 2.51 22.53 -15.72
N ILE A 75 3.16 21.38 -15.87
CA ILE A 75 2.66 20.10 -15.36
C ILE A 75 3.51 19.74 -14.13
N SER A 76 2.85 19.45 -13.01
CA SER A 76 3.52 19.03 -11.77
C SER A 76 2.79 17.86 -11.14
N ASP A 77 3.53 16.92 -10.57
CA ASP A 77 2.97 15.82 -9.79
C ASP A 77 2.76 16.12 -8.30
N SER A 78 3.24 17.28 -7.84
CA SER A 78 2.96 17.76 -6.50
C SER A 78 1.53 18.29 -6.39
N GLN A 79 0.63 17.42 -5.91
CA GLN A 79 -0.75 17.80 -5.64
C GLN A 79 -0.84 18.96 -4.65
N ARG A 80 0.01 18.95 -3.61
CA ARG A 80 -0.04 19.96 -2.55
C ARG A 80 0.46 21.32 -3.06
N ALA A 81 1.55 21.36 -3.82
CA ALA A 81 2.03 22.60 -4.41
C ALA A 81 0.99 23.17 -5.39
N CYS A 82 0.36 22.33 -6.23
CA CYS A 82 -0.71 22.77 -7.13
C CYS A 82 -1.89 23.40 -6.37
N GLN A 83 -2.34 22.77 -5.27
CA GLN A 83 -3.41 23.31 -4.43
C GLN A 83 -3.03 24.64 -3.77
N ASN A 84 -1.79 24.77 -3.32
CA ASN A 84 -1.28 25.98 -2.68
C ASN A 84 -1.23 27.16 -3.66
N PHE A 85 -0.72 26.94 -4.88
CA PHE A 85 -0.78 27.92 -5.97
C PHE A 85 -2.22 28.33 -6.31
N ALA A 86 -3.15 27.36 -6.40
CA ALA A 86 -4.56 27.65 -6.66
C ALA A 86 -5.22 28.49 -5.55
N ARG A 87 -4.73 28.38 -4.30
CA ARG A 87 -5.17 29.20 -3.16
C ARG A 87 -4.44 30.53 -3.04
N GLY A 88 -3.46 30.81 -3.89
CA GLY A 88 -2.62 32.01 -3.80
C GLY A 88 -1.66 32.00 -2.60
N ILE A 89 -1.39 30.82 -2.02
CA ILE A 89 -0.49 30.66 -0.87
C ILE A 89 0.75 29.93 -1.38
N VAL A 90 1.93 30.53 -1.21
CA VAL A 90 3.19 29.88 -1.57
C VAL A 90 4.26 30.16 -0.51
N GLY A 91 5.18 29.22 -0.34
CA GLY A 91 6.33 29.36 0.52
C GLY A 91 7.26 30.48 0.08
N GLN A 92 8.07 30.95 1.03
CA GLN A 92 9.04 32.03 0.81
C GLN A 92 10.00 31.79 -0.37
N PRO A 93 10.55 30.58 -0.60
CA PRO A 93 11.42 30.32 -1.74
C PRO A 93 10.74 30.55 -3.10
N ALA A 94 9.49 30.06 -3.26
CA ALA A 94 8.70 30.25 -4.46
C ALA A 94 8.33 31.72 -4.66
N LEU A 95 7.90 32.42 -3.61
CA LEU A 95 7.56 33.85 -3.66
C LEU A 95 8.74 34.71 -4.14
N ARG A 96 9.97 34.41 -3.68
CA ARG A 96 11.18 35.12 -4.12
C ARG A 96 11.47 34.94 -5.61
N LEU A 97 11.14 33.78 -6.18
CA LEU A 97 11.29 33.53 -7.61
C LEU A 97 10.22 34.28 -8.41
N LEU A 98 8.96 34.18 -7.98
CA LEU A 98 7.83 34.85 -8.65
C LEU A 98 7.99 36.37 -8.69
N ARG A 99 8.55 36.98 -7.64
CA ARG A 99 8.83 38.43 -7.62
C ARG A 99 9.80 38.91 -8.71
N LYS A 100 10.54 38.02 -9.36
CA LYS A 100 11.50 38.36 -10.42
C LYS A 100 10.86 38.47 -11.81
N THR A 101 9.60 38.09 -11.97
CA THR A 101 8.97 38.00 -13.30
C THR A 101 7.49 38.37 -13.21
N ALA A 102 7.02 39.22 -14.11
CA ALA A 102 5.59 39.47 -14.25
C ALA A 102 4.91 38.22 -14.84
N VAL A 103 3.90 37.71 -14.16
CA VAL A 103 3.16 36.52 -14.61
C VAL A 103 2.08 36.94 -15.59
N GLU A 104 2.11 36.41 -16.81
CA GLU A 104 1.30 36.91 -17.94
C GLU A 104 0.31 35.89 -18.50
N GLY A 105 0.08 34.77 -17.80
CA GLY A 105 -0.90 33.74 -18.19
C GLY A 105 -0.36 32.32 -18.09
N VAL A 106 -0.10 31.86 -16.87
CA VAL A 106 0.40 30.50 -16.60
C VAL A 106 -0.77 29.56 -16.33
N HIS A 107 -0.73 28.38 -16.96
CA HIS A 107 -1.66 27.29 -16.66
C HIS A 107 -0.95 26.21 -15.85
N LEU A 108 -1.48 25.87 -14.67
CA LEU A 108 -0.92 24.83 -13.82
C LEU A 108 -1.82 23.59 -13.84
N ILE A 109 -1.27 22.46 -14.25
CA ILE A 109 -1.97 21.18 -14.37
C ILE A 109 -1.32 20.18 -13.41
N TRP A 110 -2.14 19.59 -12.53
CA TRP A 110 -1.71 18.49 -11.69
C TRP A 110 -1.78 17.16 -12.44
N THR A 111 -0.74 16.34 -12.32
CA THR A 111 -0.71 14.96 -12.83
C THR A 111 -0.40 13.98 -11.69
N PRO A 112 -0.89 12.74 -11.71
CA PRO A 112 -0.39 11.72 -10.80
C PRO A 112 1.10 11.43 -11.05
N GLY A 113 1.89 11.30 -9.98
CA GLY A 113 3.32 11.03 -10.04
C GLY A 113 3.66 9.63 -10.57
N HIS A 114 4.82 9.48 -11.21
CA HIS A 114 5.37 8.23 -11.74
C HIS A 114 4.48 7.47 -12.75
N MET A 115 3.72 8.20 -13.58
CA MET A 115 2.83 7.63 -14.60
C MET A 115 3.39 7.74 -16.04
N GLY A 116 4.72 7.74 -16.23
CA GLY A 116 5.34 7.71 -17.56
C GLY A 116 5.45 9.07 -18.26
N GLN A 117 5.34 10.18 -17.53
CA GLN A 117 5.47 11.52 -18.11
C GLN A 117 6.94 11.90 -18.26
N VAL A 118 7.47 11.76 -19.49
CA VAL A 118 8.89 11.93 -19.85
C VAL A 118 9.48 13.22 -19.28
N GLY A 119 8.81 14.37 -19.45
CA GLY A 119 9.27 15.64 -18.92
C GLY A 119 9.36 15.69 -17.38
N ASN A 120 8.35 15.15 -16.70
CA ASN A 120 8.30 15.16 -15.24
C ASN A 120 9.37 14.23 -14.64
N GLU A 121 9.55 13.06 -15.23
CA GLU A 121 10.58 12.09 -14.84
C GLU A 121 11.99 12.65 -15.08
N ALA A 122 12.22 13.29 -16.23
CA ALA A 122 13.48 13.96 -16.54
C ALA A 122 13.79 15.11 -15.56
N ALA A 123 12.79 15.93 -15.20
CA ALA A 123 12.95 16.98 -14.21
C ALA A 123 13.31 16.41 -12.83
N ASN A 124 12.60 15.38 -12.37
CA ASN A 124 12.90 14.70 -11.11
C ASN A 124 14.31 14.07 -11.10
N ALA A 125 14.71 13.41 -12.19
CA ALA A 125 16.04 12.84 -12.35
C ALA A 125 17.14 13.91 -12.32
N ALA A 126 16.94 15.03 -13.04
CA ALA A 126 17.88 16.14 -13.07
C ALA A 126 18.02 16.85 -11.72
N ALA A 127 16.91 17.04 -10.99
CA ALA A 127 16.93 17.57 -9.63
C ALA A 127 17.73 16.65 -8.69
N ARG A 128 17.50 15.34 -8.74
CA ARG A 128 18.27 14.36 -7.96
C ARG A 128 19.75 14.38 -8.33
N GLY A 129 20.09 14.35 -9.62
CA GLY A 129 21.48 14.39 -10.09
C GLY A 129 22.22 15.67 -9.67
N ALA A 130 21.51 16.80 -9.57
CA ALA A 130 22.10 18.07 -9.16
C ALA A 130 22.42 18.14 -7.65
N LEU A 131 21.75 17.33 -6.82
CA LEU A 131 22.07 17.23 -5.38
C LEU A 131 23.37 16.50 -5.11
N TYR A 132 23.75 15.55 -5.96
CA TYR A 132 24.91 14.68 -5.76
C TYR A 132 26.18 15.17 -6.46
N ARG A 133 26.28 16.47 -6.75
CA ARG A 133 27.39 17.04 -7.53
C ARG A 133 28.78 16.94 -6.88
N ASP A 134 28.89 16.52 -5.61
CA ASP A 134 30.19 16.47 -4.91
C ASP A 134 30.33 15.36 -3.87
N SER A 135 29.53 14.29 -3.96
CA SER A 135 29.56 13.22 -2.94
C SER A 135 29.81 11.86 -3.56
N VAL A 136 31.06 11.39 -3.45
CA VAL A 136 31.43 9.96 -3.38
C VAL A 136 30.90 9.37 -2.06
N LEU A 137 29.63 9.61 -1.76
CA LEU A 137 28.94 8.86 -0.73
C LEU A 137 28.39 7.63 -1.45
N PRO A 138 28.65 6.40 -0.94
CA PRO A 138 28.12 5.21 -1.55
C PRO A 138 26.62 5.43 -1.72
N GLN A 139 26.15 5.23 -2.95
CA GLN A 139 24.75 5.04 -3.27
C GLN A 139 24.23 3.97 -2.30
N ARG A 140 23.77 4.38 -1.13
CA ARG A 140 22.72 3.63 -0.48
C ARG A 140 21.57 3.80 -1.43
N ASP A 141 21.12 2.70 -2.00
CA ASP A 141 19.79 2.57 -2.60
C ASP A 141 18.76 3.06 -1.56
N LEU A 142 18.61 4.38 -1.49
CA LEU A 142 17.48 5.05 -0.86
C LEU A 142 16.24 4.91 -1.76
N ASP A 143 16.35 4.15 -2.86
CA ASP A 143 15.28 3.80 -3.78
C ASP A 143 14.22 2.86 -3.18
N SER A 144 14.39 2.38 -1.96
CA SER A 144 13.23 1.88 -1.18
C SER A 144 12.57 3.04 -0.44
N ALA A 145 12.10 4.05 -1.17
CA ALA A 145 11.17 5.04 -0.65
C ALA A 145 9.75 4.46 -0.47
N LEU A 146 9.63 3.16 -0.16
CA LEU A 146 8.39 2.59 0.30
C LEU A 146 8.00 3.34 1.57
N THR A 147 6.82 3.96 1.56
CA THR A 147 6.20 4.41 2.80
C THR A 147 6.18 3.26 3.80
N TYR A 148 6.17 3.55 5.10
CA TYR A 148 6.07 2.51 6.13
C TYR A 148 4.95 1.50 5.83
N SER A 149 3.81 1.96 5.30
CA SER A 149 2.71 1.10 4.86
C SER A 149 3.05 0.21 3.67
N GLU A 150 3.80 0.70 2.69
CA GLU A 150 4.21 -0.08 1.52
C GLU A 150 5.30 -1.08 1.87
N ALA A 151 6.25 -0.71 2.72
CA ALA A 151 7.26 -1.63 3.24
C ALA A 151 6.61 -2.75 4.05
N LEU A 152 5.66 -2.41 4.93
CA LEU A 152 4.92 -3.39 5.70
C LEU A 152 4.04 -4.28 4.80
N LYS A 153 3.42 -3.70 3.76
CA LYS A 153 2.63 -4.46 2.78
C LYS A 153 3.51 -5.40 1.98
N ALA A 154 4.68 -4.97 1.52
CA ALA A 154 5.64 -5.81 0.82
C ALA A 154 6.11 -6.98 1.71
N LEU A 155 6.48 -6.70 2.97
CA LEU A 155 6.84 -7.74 3.93
C LEU A 155 5.70 -8.72 4.22
N ARG A 156 4.46 -8.23 4.34
CA ARG A 156 3.26 -9.06 4.53
C ARG A 156 2.99 -9.94 3.31
N THR A 157 3.04 -9.37 2.10
CA THR A 157 2.82 -10.12 0.85
C THR A 157 3.90 -11.16 0.66
N HIS A 158 5.17 -10.83 0.93
CA HIS A 158 6.28 -11.78 0.80
C HIS A 158 6.18 -12.94 1.80
N ARG A 159 5.57 -12.71 2.97
CA ARG A 159 5.35 -13.75 4.00
C ARG A 159 3.98 -14.41 3.90
N ALA A 160 3.14 -13.99 2.97
CA ALA A 160 1.80 -14.55 2.83
C ALA A 160 1.89 -15.90 2.13
N GLU A 161 1.74 -16.98 2.90
CA GLU A 161 1.66 -18.33 2.36
C GLU A 161 0.30 -18.60 1.69
N TYR A 162 -0.77 -18.08 2.29
CA TYR A 162 -2.14 -18.29 1.82
C TYR A 162 -2.68 -17.06 1.08
N PRO A 163 -3.18 -17.22 -0.17
CA PRO A 163 -3.75 -16.10 -0.92
C PRO A 163 -5.00 -15.56 -0.24
N GLY A 164 -5.25 -14.27 -0.42
CA GLY A 164 -6.47 -13.64 0.06
C GLY A 164 -7.73 -14.10 -0.68
N PRO A 165 -8.91 -13.74 -0.17
CA PRO A 165 -10.16 -13.96 -0.89
C PRO A 165 -10.10 -13.27 -2.26
N ALA A 166 -10.50 -14.00 -3.30
CA ALA A 166 -10.55 -13.47 -4.65
C ALA A 166 -11.62 -12.38 -4.76
N LYS A 167 -11.41 -11.43 -5.68
CA LYS A 167 -12.37 -10.34 -5.93
C LYS A 167 -13.72 -10.93 -6.38
N GLY A 168 -14.81 -10.45 -5.80
CA GLY A 168 -16.17 -10.89 -6.14
C GLY A 168 -16.68 -12.10 -5.37
N LEU A 169 -16.06 -12.46 -4.25
CA LEU A 169 -16.69 -13.29 -3.22
C LEU A 169 -17.60 -12.41 -2.34
N SER A 170 -18.72 -12.97 -1.87
CA SER A 170 -19.54 -12.30 -0.85
C SER A 170 -18.80 -12.29 0.49
N LYS A 171 -19.19 -11.39 1.41
CA LYS A 171 -18.53 -11.28 2.72
C LYS A 171 -18.54 -12.57 3.54
N GLU A 172 -19.64 -13.30 3.51
CA GLU A 172 -19.77 -14.63 4.12
C GLU A 172 -18.76 -15.63 3.54
N LYS A 173 -18.58 -15.63 2.21
CA LYS A 173 -17.63 -16.51 1.52
C LYS A 173 -16.17 -16.11 1.78
N GLU A 174 -15.89 -14.80 1.84
CA GLU A 174 -14.57 -14.28 2.23
C GLU A 174 -14.21 -14.72 3.66
N PHE A 175 -15.17 -14.65 4.59
CA PHE A 175 -14.98 -15.07 5.97
C PHE A 175 -14.77 -16.57 6.10
N THR A 176 -15.62 -17.36 5.46
CA THR A 176 -15.50 -18.83 5.43
C THR A 176 -14.17 -19.26 4.85
N TRP A 177 -13.74 -18.66 3.73
CA TRP A 177 -12.42 -18.92 3.14
C TRP A 177 -11.27 -18.71 4.13
N ARG A 178 -11.28 -17.61 4.88
CA ARG A 178 -10.25 -17.34 5.89
C ARG A 178 -10.29 -18.34 7.04
N ARG A 179 -11.48 -18.78 7.45
CA ARG A 179 -11.62 -19.79 8.50
C ARG A 179 -11.01 -21.13 8.11
N LEU A 180 -11.18 -21.55 6.84
CA LEU A 180 -10.54 -22.76 6.33
C LEU A 180 -9.01 -22.65 6.34
N GLN A 181 -8.46 -21.51 5.90
CA GLN A 181 -7.00 -21.29 5.86
C GLN A 181 -6.34 -21.17 7.24
N THR A 182 -7.11 -20.76 8.26
CA THR A 182 -6.59 -20.52 9.62
C THR A 182 -6.98 -21.62 10.60
N ASP A 183 -7.60 -22.70 10.12
CA ASP A 183 -8.12 -23.81 10.94
C ASP A 183 -9.09 -23.35 12.04
N THR A 184 -9.87 -22.31 11.76
CA THR A 184 -10.89 -21.75 12.67
C THR A 184 -12.32 -22.01 12.18
N PHE A 185 -12.48 -22.91 11.21
CA PHE A 185 -13.78 -23.38 10.75
C PHE A 185 -14.43 -24.27 11.83
N VAL A 186 -15.76 -24.23 11.95
CA VAL A 186 -16.48 -24.98 12.99
C VAL A 186 -16.32 -26.48 12.77
N THR A 187 -15.82 -27.19 13.78
CA THR A 187 -15.72 -28.66 13.79
C THR A 187 -16.59 -29.29 14.89
N PRO A 188 -16.94 -30.60 14.78
CA PRO A 188 -17.62 -31.33 15.85
C PRO A 188 -16.91 -31.25 17.21
N ILE A 189 -15.57 -31.27 17.23
CA ILE A 189 -14.78 -31.07 18.46
C ILE A 189 -15.12 -29.72 19.10
N GLN A 190 -15.10 -28.64 18.32
CA GLN A 190 -15.41 -27.29 18.81
C GLN A 190 -16.86 -27.20 19.31
N LEU A 191 -17.81 -27.79 18.58
CA LEU A 191 -19.23 -27.80 18.96
C LEU A 191 -19.48 -28.57 20.26
N HIS A 192 -18.82 -29.72 20.43
CA HIS A 192 -18.87 -30.49 21.66
C HIS A 192 -18.29 -29.70 22.84
N LEU A 193 -17.17 -29.01 22.64
CA LEU A 193 -16.54 -28.18 23.67
C LEU A 193 -17.39 -26.95 24.04
N TRP A 194 -18.03 -26.29 23.07
CA TRP A 194 -18.80 -25.08 23.30
C TRP A 194 -20.22 -25.36 23.82
N TYR A 195 -20.84 -26.44 23.35
CA TYR A 195 -22.24 -26.76 23.62
C TYR A 195 -22.42 -28.27 23.89
N PRO A 196 -21.81 -28.82 24.97
CA PRO A 196 -21.81 -30.25 25.24
C PRO A 196 -23.21 -30.85 25.45
N GLU A 197 -24.17 -30.05 25.91
CA GLU A 197 -25.58 -30.47 26.07
C GLU A 197 -26.29 -30.69 24.73
N ARG A 198 -25.86 -29.98 23.68
CA ARG A 198 -26.45 -30.06 22.33
C ARG A 198 -25.66 -31.00 21.42
N TYR A 199 -24.35 -31.10 21.62
CA TYR A 199 -23.45 -31.96 20.86
C TYR A 199 -22.74 -32.89 21.83
N ALA A 200 -23.33 -34.06 22.08
CA ALA A 200 -22.87 -34.99 23.12
C ALA A 200 -21.51 -35.64 22.80
N THR A 201 -21.11 -35.69 21.52
CA THR A 201 -19.85 -36.30 21.09
C THR A 201 -19.06 -35.33 20.19
N ALA A 202 -17.74 -35.52 20.16
CA ALA A 202 -16.81 -34.82 19.28
C ALA A 202 -16.57 -35.57 17.94
N ASP A 203 -17.29 -36.66 17.73
CA ASP A 203 -17.13 -37.53 16.56
C ASP A 203 -17.81 -36.91 15.34
N CYS A 204 -17.38 -37.33 14.15
CA CYS A 204 -18.02 -36.93 12.92
C CYS A 204 -19.46 -37.45 12.87
N PRO A 205 -20.48 -36.57 12.75
CA PRO A 205 -21.88 -37.01 12.72
C PRO A 205 -22.26 -37.76 11.44
N PHE A 206 -21.38 -37.78 10.44
CA PHE A 206 -21.64 -38.38 9.13
C PHE A 206 -21.02 -39.77 8.97
N CYS A 207 -19.86 -40.02 9.57
CA CYS A 207 -19.16 -41.32 9.46
C CYS A 207 -18.77 -41.94 10.80
N GLY A 208 -18.92 -41.24 11.93
CA GLY A 208 -18.57 -41.72 13.25
C GLY A 208 -17.07 -41.70 13.58
N GLU A 209 -16.24 -41.10 12.72
CA GLU A 209 -14.80 -40.97 12.97
C GLU A 209 -14.56 -40.08 14.20
N PRO A 210 -13.72 -40.48 15.17
CA PRO A 210 -13.48 -39.70 16.38
C PRO A 210 -12.48 -38.56 16.14
N TRP A 211 -12.61 -37.48 16.92
CA TRP A 211 -11.65 -36.34 16.95
C TRP A 211 -11.34 -35.74 15.57
N VAL A 212 -12.37 -35.35 14.83
CA VAL A 212 -12.22 -34.86 13.47
C VAL A 212 -11.88 -33.37 13.36
N ASP A 213 -10.89 -33.08 12.51
CA ASP A 213 -10.42 -31.73 12.17
C ASP A 213 -11.17 -31.13 10.97
N VAL A 214 -10.77 -29.91 10.56
CA VAL A 214 -11.37 -29.23 9.41
C VAL A 214 -11.13 -30.01 8.11
N TYR A 215 -9.95 -30.63 7.95
CA TYR A 215 -9.63 -31.47 6.81
C TYR A 215 -10.63 -32.61 6.66
N HIS A 216 -10.89 -33.35 7.74
CA HIS A 216 -11.84 -34.44 7.70
C HIS A 216 -13.25 -33.95 7.37
N ILE A 217 -13.76 -32.98 8.14
CA ILE A 217 -15.18 -32.61 8.05
C ILE A 217 -15.51 -31.88 6.75
N VAL A 218 -14.56 -31.15 6.17
CA VAL A 218 -14.76 -30.41 4.91
C VAL A 218 -14.33 -31.22 3.69
N TRP A 219 -13.25 -31.99 3.75
CA TRP A 219 -12.65 -32.65 2.58
C TRP A 219 -12.77 -34.17 2.62
N ALA A 220 -12.19 -34.82 3.64
CA ALA A 220 -11.94 -36.26 3.62
C ALA A 220 -13.17 -37.13 3.90
N CYS A 221 -14.19 -36.61 4.59
CA CYS A 221 -15.38 -37.37 4.94
C CYS A 221 -16.15 -37.78 3.68
N LYS A 222 -16.37 -39.10 3.50
CA LYS A 222 -17.08 -39.67 2.34
C LYS A 222 -18.61 -39.66 2.49
N ASN A 223 -19.12 -39.45 3.70
CA ASN A 223 -20.55 -39.53 4.01
C ASN A 223 -21.22 -38.15 4.10
N LEU A 224 -20.63 -37.12 3.49
CA LEU A 224 -21.15 -35.76 3.58
C LEU A 224 -22.49 -35.60 2.83
N PRO A 225 -23.54 -35.08 3.47
CA PRO A 225 -24.88 -35.03 2.87
C PRO A 225 -24.98 -34.05 1.70
N GLY A 226 -25.36 -34.58 0.53
CA GLY A 226 -25.54 -33.78 -0.69
C GLY A 226 -24.24 -33.33 -1.35
N LEU A 227 -23.11 -33.97 -1.02
CA LEU A 227 -21.82 -33.74 -1.65
C LEU A 227 -21.28 -35.07 -2.17
N ALA A 228 -20.68 -35.05 -3.37
CA ALA A 228 -19.94 -36.21 -3.86
C ALA A 228 -18.69 -36.42 -2.98
N PRO A 229 -18.38 -37.68 -2.61
CA PRO A 229 -17.15 -38.00 -1.88
C PRO A 229 -15.93 -37.69 -2.75
N VAL A 230 -14.83 -37.33 -2.10
CA VAL A 230 -13.50 -37.35 -2.74
C VAL A 230 -13.02 -38.80 -2.63
N GLU A 231 -12.75 -39.45 -3.76
CA GLU A 231 -12.42 -40.89 -3.81
C GLU A 231 -11.16 -41.23 -3.00
N GLU A 232 -10.10 -40.47 -3.23
CA GLU A 232 -8.81 -40.56 -2.54
C GLU A 232 -8.45 -39.23 -1.87
N PRO A 233 -9.03 -38.92 -0.70
CA PRO A 233 -8.73 -37.66 -0.03
C PRO A 233 -7.29 -37.69 0.49
N LYS A 234 -6.45 -36.82 -0.07
CA LYS A 234 -5.06 -36.61 0.33
C LYS A 234 -4.91 -35.29 1.07
N LEU A 235 -4.11 -35.29 2.13
CA LEU A 235 -3.88 -34.08 2.92
C LEU A 235 -3.17 -33.01 2.07
N GLU A 236 -2.28 -33.44 1.18
CA GLU A 236 -1.55 -32.57 0.26
C GLU A 236 -2.49 -31.85 -0.71
N GLU A 237 -3.56 -32.50 -1.16
CA GLU A 237 -4.55 -31.89 -2.04
C GLU A 237 -5.42 -30.87 -1.30
N TRP A 238 -5.71 -31.13 -0.03
CA TRP A 238 -6.38 -30.16 0.84
C TRP A 238 -5.51 -28.92 1.07
N GLU A 239 -4.24 -29.10 1.43
CA GLU A 239 -3.29 -27.99 1.62
C GLU A 239 -3.10 -27.16 0.33
N ALA A 240 -3.04 -27.83 -0.83
CA ALA A 240 -3.03 -27.18 -2.12
C ALA A 240 -4.34 -26.41 -2.38
N GLY A 241 -5.48 -26.98 -2.00
CA GLY A 241 -6.80 -26.35 -2.09
C GLY A 241 -6.90 -25.06 -1.27
N LEU A 242 -6.29 -25.00 -0.09
CA LEU A 242 -6.22 -23.76 0.72
C LEU A 242 -5.39 -22.65 0.06
N LYS A 243 -4.59 -22.99 -0.95
CA LYS A 243 -3.73 -22.08 -1.73
C LYS A 243 -4.36 -21.64 -3.06
N TYR A 244 -5.63 -21.94 -3.32
CA TYR A 244 -6.33 -21.44 -4.51
C TYR A 244 -6.40 -19.91 -4.57
N ALA A 245 -6.04 -19.34 -5.72
CA ALA A 245 -6.00 -17.90 -5.93
C ALA A 245 -7.18 -17.37 -6.78
N THR A 246 -7.88 -18.24 -7.50
CA THR A 246 -8.98 -17.82 -8.40
C THR A 246 -10.34 -17.89 -7.71
N ALA A 247 -11.28 -17.05 -8.17
CA ALA A 247 -12.61 -16.99 -7.60
C ALA A 247 -13.44 -18.26 -7.87
N SER A 248 -13.22 -18.97 -8.97
CA SER A 248 -13.90 -20.23 -9.28
C SER A 248 -13.49 -21.34 -8.32
N GLU A 249 -12.19 -21.50 -8.09
CA GLU A 249 -11.65 -22.54 -7.21
C GLU A 249 -12.01 -22.29 -5.74
N GLN A 250 -11.84 -21.05 -5.26
CA GLN A 250 -12.23 -20.69 -3.90
C GLN A 250 -13.73 -20.92 -3.65
N ARG A 251 -14.59 -20.63 -4.64
CA ARG A 251 -16.04 -20.87 -4.52
C ARG A 251 -16.38 -22.35 -4.37
N LEU A 252 -15.64 -23.25 -5.03
CA LEU A 252 -15.87 -24.69 -4.92
C LEU A 252 -15.65 -25.16 -3.49
N LEU A 253 -14.50 -24.81 -2.91
CA LEU A 253 -14.14 -25.23 -1.55
C LEU A 253 -15.03 -24.57 -0.49
N VAL A 254 -15.33 -23.28 -0.65
CA VAL A 254 -16.22 -22.55 0.25
C VAL A 254 -17.65 -23.09 0.17
N ALA A 255 -18.16 -23.42 -1.03
CA ALA A 255 -19.50 -24.00 -1.17
C ALA A 255 -19.59 -25.36 -0.45
N ARG A 256 -18.55 -26.18 -0.54
CA ARG A 256 -18.44 -27.43 0.22
C ARG A 256 -18.49 -27.15 1.73
N ALA A 257 -17.66 -26.23 2.23
CA ALA A 257 -17.63 -25.87 3.65
C ALA A 257 -18.97 -25.32 4.17
N LEU A 258 -19.64 -24.44 3.42
CA LEU A 258 -20.96 -23.91 3.79
C LEU A 258 -22.02 -25.01 3.87
N ARG A 259 -21.96 -26.00 2.96
CA ARG A 259 -22.85 -27.16 2.99
C ARG A 259 -22.61 -28.01 4.24
N VAL A 260 -21.34 -28.21 4.62
CA VAL A 260 -20.97 -28.88 5.86
C VAL A 260 -21.47 -28.11 7.08
N HIS A 261 -21.26 -26.80 7.13
CA HIS A 261 -21.73 -25.94 8.23
C HIS A 261 -23.25 -26.05 8.44
N SER A 262 -24.01 -25.99 7.35
CA SER A 262 -25.47 -26.18 7.37
C SER A 262 -25.86 -27.59 7.84
N ALA A 263 -25.15 -28.63 7.41
CA ALA A 263 -25.42 -30.01 7.80
C ALA A 263 -25.08 -30.30 9.29
N LEU A 264 -24.07 -29.61 9.85
CA LEU A 264 -23.74 -29.67 11.27
C LEU A 264 -24.78 -28.96 12.15
N GLY A 265 -25.62 -28.10 11.57
CA GLY A 265 -26.56 -27.26 12.32
C GLY A 265 -25.86 -26.34 13.32
N ALA A 266 -24.63 -25.94 13.01
CA ALA A 266 -23.82 -25.07 13.84
C ALA A 266 -24.47 -23.66 13.91
N PRO A 267 -24.34 -22.95 15.05
CA PRO A 267 -24.79 -21.56 15.14
C PRO A 267 -23.94 -20.65 14.23
N GLU A 268 -24.57 -19.57 13.72
CA GLU A 268 -23.94 -18.53 12.90
C GLU A 268 -22.85 -17.74 13.65
#